data_AF-A0A6C0CUE6-F1
#
_entry.id   AF-A0A6C0CUE6-F1
#
_cell.length_a   1.000
_cell.length_b   1.000
_cell.length_c   1.000
_cell.angle_alpha   90.00
_cell.angle_beta   90.00
_cell.angle_gamma   90.00
#
_symmetry.space_group_name_H-M   'P 1'
#
loop_
_entity.id
_entity.type
_entity.pdbx_description
1 polymer ?
#
loop_
_entity_poly.entity_id
_entity_poly.type
_entity_poly.pdbx_seq_one_letter_code
_entity_poly.pdbx_strand_id
1 'polypeptide(L)'
;MPIVLIAVDGINKNLREFEDMHNNVFDILIESSDPQSKAIGDKLAEHLVFVKRISNYLLDEIDDDGEEEMAYNMGAVLSSVRSLNVQRGMIITSKKVINSWDPHTNMNEWDAISM
;
A
#
# COMPACT_ATOMS: atom_id res chain seq x y z
N MET A 1 -14.10 -6.09 -1.60
CA MET A 1 -13.24 -5.65 -2.73
C MET A 1 -11.80 -5.86 -2.31
N PRO A 2 -10.94 -6.51 -3.12
CA PRO A 2 -9.55 -6.75 -2.72
C PRO A 2 -8.75 -5.45 -2.75
N ILE A 3 -8.04 -5.18 -1.65
CA ILE A 3 -7.00 -4.14 -1.57
C ILE A 3 -5.68 -4.86 -1.30
N VAL A 4 -4.70 -4.66 -2.18
CA VAL A 4 -3.34 -5.17 -1.98
C VAL A 4 -2.57 -4.16 -1.14
N LEU A 5 -2.02 -4.61 -0.02
CA LEU A 5 -1.12 -3.84 0.83
C LEU A 5 0.33 -4.25 0.56
N ILE A 6 1.20 -3.28 0.35
CA ILE A 6 2.65 -3.49 0.18
C ILE A 6 3.37 -2.71 1.27
N ALA A 7 4.10 -3.44 2.12
CA ALA A 7 4.99 -2.87 3.13
C ALA A 7 6.36 -2.60 2.52
N VAL A 8 6.92 -1.43 2.83
CA VAL A 8 8.28 -1.04 2.48
C VAL A 8 9.12 -1.03 3.76
N ASP A 9 10.08 -1.96 3.86
CA ASP A 9 11.03 -2.05 4.98
C ASP A 9 12.34 -2.75 4.53
N GLY A 10 12.88 -2.35 3.36
CA GLY A 10 14.09 -2.92 2.75
C GLY A 10 13.92 -3.44 1.32
N ILE A 11 14.79 -4.37 0.88
CA ILE A 11 14.71 -4.99 -0.46
C ILE A 11 13.48 -5.89 -0.51
N ASN A 12 12.43 -5.43 -1.20
CA ASN A 12 11.18 -6.17 -1.37
C ASN A 12 11.42 -7.37 -2.31
N LYS A 13 11.43 -8.60 -1.78
CA LYS A 13 11.84 -9.80 -2.54
C LYS A 13 10.72 -10.33 -3.43
N ASN A 14 9.48 -10.00 -3.08
CA ASN A 14 8.28 -10.44 -3.79
C ASN A 14 7.91 -9.56 -4.99
N LEU A 15 8.69 -8.53 -5.31
CA LEU A 15 8.52 -7.76 -6.55
C LEU A 15 8.48 -8.65 -7.79
N ARG A 16 9.20 -9.78 -7.77
CA ARG A 16 9.16 -10.79 -8.84
C ARG A 16 7.78 -11.39 -9.07
N GLU A 17 6.98 -11.57 -8.02
CA GLU A 17 5.63 -12.13 -8.17
C GLU A 17 4.71 -11.16 -8.94
N PHE A 18 4.95 -9.85 -8.83
CA PHE A 18 4.25 -8.84 -9.63
C PHE A 18 4.77 -8.74 -11.06
N GLU A 19 6.03 -9.13 -11.33
CA GLU A 19 6.57 -9.21 -12.69
C GLU A 19 5.73 -10.21 -13.52
N ASP A 20 5.29 -11.32 -12.92
CA ASP A 20 4.45 -12.33 -13.58
C ASP A 20 2.98 -11.90 -13.76
N MET A 21 2.55 -10.80 -13.13
CA MET A 21 1.17 -10.30 -13.14
C MET A 21 0.85 -9.36 -14.32
N HIS A 22 1.62 -9.45 -15.41
CA HIS A 22 1.51 -8.59 -16.59
C HIS A 22 0.07 -8.26 -17.01
N ASN A 23 -0.18 -6.99 -17.32
CA ASN A 23 -1.46 -6.45 -17.80
C ASN A 23 -2.62 -6.51 -16.79
N ASN A 24 -2.36 -6.79 -15.50
CA ASN A 24 -3.38 -6.57 -14.48
C ASN A 24 -3.64 -5.07 -14.30
N VAL A 25 -4.92 -4.71 -14.33
CA VAL A 25 -5.39 -3.34 -14.12
C VAL A 25 -5.77 -3.15 -12.65
N PHE A 26 -5.22 -2.13 -12.04
CA PHE A 26 -5.59 -1.60 -10.73
C PHE A 26 -6.22 -0.22 -10.94
N ASP A 27 -7.42 -0.01 -10.42
CA ASP A 27 -8.12 1.26 -10.59
C ASP A 27 -7.46 2.39 -9.81
N ILE A 28 -6.84 2.05 -8.68
CA ILE A 28 -6.16 3.00 -7.83
C ILE A 28 -4.93 2.38 -7.17
N LEU A 29 -3.84 3.14 -7.23
CA LEU A 29 -2.66 2.99 -6.39
C LEU A 29 -2.58 4.20 -5.46
N ILE A 30 -2.51 3.97 -4.15
CA ILE A 30 -2.17 5.00 -3.17
C ILE A 30 -0.84 4.64 -2.54
N GLU A 31 0.13 5.54 -2.56
CA GLU A 31 1.44 5.32 -1.97
C GLU A 31 1.76 6.43 -0.95
N SER A 32 2.60 6.14 0.05
CA SER A 32 3.12 7.18 0.92
C SER A 32 3.96 8.20 0.14
N SER A 33 4.26 9.35 0.75
CA SER A 33 5.12 10.36 0.13
C SER A 33 6.61 9.99 0.18
N ASP A 34 6.95 8.96 0.96
CA ASP A 34 8.31 8.42 1.06
C ASP A 34 8.88 7.98 -0.32
N PRO A 35 10.12 8.37 -0.65
CA PRO A 35 10.75 8.01 -1.92
C PRO A 35 10.83 6.50 -2.19
N GLN A 36 10.93 5.65 -1.16
CA GLN A 36 10.98 4.20 -1.34
C GLN A 36 9.62 3.65 -1.80
N SER A 37 8.52 4.09 -1.19
CA SER A 37 7.16 3.73 -1.64
C SER A 37 6.95 4.11 -3.09
N LYS A 38 7.38 5.32 -3.47
CA LYS A 38 7.32 5.78 -4.85
C LYS A 38 8.16 4.90 -5.79
N ALA A 39 9.38 4.55 -5.40
CA ALA A 39 10.26 3.71 -6.22
C ALA A 39 9.66 2.30 -6.45
N ILE A 40 8.99 1.74 -5.44
CA ILE A 40 8.23 0.49 -5.59
C ILE A 40 7.06 0.68 -6.55
N GLY A 41 6.27 1.74 -6.39
CA GLY A 41 5.17 2.07 -7.30
C GLY A 41 5.63 2.25 -8.75
N ASP A 42 6.78 2.90 -8.96
CA ASP A 42 7.40 3.08 -10.28
C ASP A 42 7.79 1.74 -10.90
N LYS A 43 8.44 0.86 -10.12
CA LYS A 43 8.81 -0.47 -10.59
C LYS A 43 7.59 -1.33 -10.93
N LEU A 44 6.53 -1.28 -10.11
CA LEU A 44 5.29 -2.01 -10.39
C LEU A 44 4.60 -1.52 -11.66
N ALA A 45 4.70 -0.22 -11.97
CA ALA A 45 4.12 0.37 -13.17
C ALA A 45 4.80 -0.10 -14.47
N GLU A 46 5.96 -0.75 -14.40
CA GLU A 46 6.59 -1.41 -15.56
C GLU A 46 5.82 -2.66 -16.00
N HIS A 47 5.02 -3.26 -15.11
CA HIS A 47 4.34 -4.55 -15.33
C HIS A 47 2.81 -4.48 -15.15
N LEU A 48 2.33 -3.52 -14.37
CA LEU A 48 0.93 -3.32 -14.02
C LEU A 48 0.39 -2.01 -14.60
N VAL A 49 -0.94 -1.94 -14.78
CA VAL A 49 -1.61 -0.72 -15.21
C VAL A 49 -2.36 -0.09 -14.04
N PHE A 50 -2.01 1.14 -13.68
CA PHE A 50 -2.71 1.92 -12.66
C PHE A 50 -3.55 3.02 -13.33
N VAL A 51 -4.88 2.99 -13.15
CA VAL A 51 -5.78 4.01 -13.72
C VAL A 51 -5.62 5.35 -13.00
N LYS A 52 -5.46 5.31 -11.68
CA LYS A 52 -5.12 6.45 -10.84
C LYS A 52 -3.97 6.10 -9.91
N ARG A 53 -3.06 7.05 -9.73
CA ARG A 53 -1.96 6.95 -8.77
C ARG A 53 -1.92 8.20 -7.91
N ILE A 54 -1.88 8.02 -6.60
CA ILE A 54 -1.98 9.11 -5.62
C ILE A 54 -0.86 8.93 -4.59
N SER A 55 -0.04 9.96 -4.41
CA SER A 55 0.84 10.03 -3.25
C SER A 55 0.10 10.71 -2.10
N ASN A 56 0.10 10.11 -0.93
CA ASN A 56 -0.67 10.54 0.23
C ASN A 56 0.17 10.54 1.50
N TYR A 57 0.43 11.73 2.05
CA TYR A 57 1.24 11.92 3.26
C TYR A 57 0.63 11.31 4.52
N LEU A 58 -0.67 10.99 4.53
CA LEU A 58 -1.30 10.28 5.65
C LEU A 58 -0.74 8.86 5.83
N LEU A 59 -0.09 8.31 4.80
CA LEU A 59 0.58 7.02 4.84
C LEU A 59 2.07 7.14 5.18
N ASP A 60 2.56 8.33 5.54
CA ASP A 60 3.95 8.49 5.94
C ASP A 60 4.16 7.93 7.34
N GLU A 61 5.30 7.28 7.52
CA GLU A 61 5.72 6.83 8.84
C GLU A 61 6.07 8.04 9.72
N ILE A 62 5.50 8.07 10.93
CA ILE A 62 5.84 9.04 11.97
C ILE A 62 6.54 8.33 13.14
N ASP A 63 7.06 9.12 14.08
CA ASP A 63 7.78 8.63 15.25
C ASP A 63 6.92 7.72 16.14
N ASP A 64 7.57 7.04 17.09
CA ASP A 64 6.92 6.03 17.93
C ASP A 64 5.78 6.62 18.78
N ASP A 65 5.85 7.91 19.13
CA ASP A 65 4.79 8.62 19.85
C ASP A 65 3.51 8.82 18.99
N GLY A 66 3.60 8.60 17.67
CA GLY A 66 2.53 8.76 16.70
C GLY A 66 1.79 7.48 16.29
N GLU A 67 1.97 6.36 17.00
CA GLU A 67 1.39 5.07 16.60
C GLU A 67 -0.14 5.10 16.41
N GLU A 68 -0.88 5.72 17.34
CA GLU A 68 -2.35 5.86 17.23
C GLU A 68 -2.77 6.71 16.02
N GLU A 69 -1.98 7.74 15.69
CA GLU A 69 -2.24 8.60 14.54
C GLU A 69 -1.98 7.85 13.23
N MET A 70 -0.91 7.05 13.14
CA MET A 70 -0.66 6.18 11.97
C MET A 70 -1.81 5.19 11.77
N ALA A 71 -2.27 4.55 12.85
CA ALA A 71 -3.36 3.60 12.81
C ALA A 71 -4.66 4.24 12.30
N TYR A 72 -4.98 5.43 12.82
CA TYR A 72 -6.14 6.21 12.39
C TYR A 72 -6.03 6.63 10.91
N ASN A 73 -4.87 7.15 10.50
CA ASN A 73 -4.64 7.63 9.14
C ASN A 73 -4.71 6.49 8.11
N MET A 74 -4.07 5.35 8.39
CA MET A 74 -4.16 4.16 7.54
C MET A 74 -5.61 3.64 7.44
N GLY A 75 -6.33 3.60 8.56
CA GLY A 75 -7.76 3.26 8.58
C GLY A 75 -8.62 4.21 7.74
N ALA A 76 -8.33 5.52 7.77
CA ALA A 76 -9.02 6.52 6.98
C ALA A 76 -8.74 6.37 5.47
N VAL A 77 -7.49 6.09 5.08
CA VAL A 77 -7.13 5.82 3.68
C VAL A 77 -7.81 4.55 3.17
N LEU A 78 -7.79 3.47 3.94
CA LEU A 78 -8.48 2.22 3.59
C LEU A 78 -9.98 2.42 3.42
N SER A 79 -10.61 3.14 4.36
CA SER A 79 -12.04 3.45 4.29
C SER A 79 -12.35 4.30 3.06
N SER A 80 -11.47 5.25 2.73
CA SER A 80 -11.58 6.07 1.53
C SER A 80 -11.52 5.21 0.27
N VAL A 81 -10.53 4.33 0.12
CA VAL A 81 -10.43 3.40 -1.03
C VAL A 81 -11.66 2.51 -1.13
N ARG A 82 -12.15 1.96 -0.01
CA ARG A 82 -13.38 1.13 0.02
C ARG A 82 -14.64 1.90 -0.38
N SER A 83 -14.70 3.20 -0.08
CA SER A 83 -15.81 4.05 -0.49
C SER A 83 -15.78 4.40 -1.99
N LEU A 84 -14.60 4.28 -2.62
CA LEU A 84 -14.49 4.38 -4.07
C LEU A 84 -15.05 3.10 -4.68
N ASN A 85 -15.91 3.23 -5.69
CA ASN A 85 -16.44 2.11 -6.45
C ASN A 85 -15.37 1.55 -7.43
N VAL A 86 -14.23 1.14 -6.89
CA VAL A 86 -13.12 0.53 -7.63
C VAL A 86 -13.25 -1.00 -7.61
N GLN A 87 -12.59 -1.69 -8.53
CA GLN A 87 -12.55 -3.16 -8.56
C GLN A 87 -11.31 -3.70 -7.84
N ARG A 88 -10.17 -3.01 -7.99
CA ARG A 88 -8.89 -3.39 -7.39
C ARG A 88 -8.13 -2.16 -6.92
N GLY A 89 -7.82 -2.11 -5.64
CA GLY A 89 -6.98 -1.09 -5.03
C GLY A 89 -5.61 -1.64 -4.63
N MET A 90 -4.60 -0.78 -4.62
CA MET A 90 -3.28 -1.06 -4.07
C MET A 90 -2.86 0.08 -3.14
N ILE A 91 -2.29 -0.25 -1.99
CA ILE A 91 -1.70 0.70 -1.04
C ILE A 91 -0.25 0.32 -0.78
N ILE A 92 0.67 1.28 -0.90
CA ILE A 92 2.11 1.11 -0.61
C ILE A 92 2.48 2.06 0.53
N THR A 93 2.99 1.52 1.64
CA THR A 93 3.44 2.32 2.80
C THR A 93 4.46 1.51 3.61
N SER A 94 4.98 2.06 4.71
CA SER A 94 5.93 1.35 5.55
C SER A 94 5.26 0.20 6.32
N LYS A 95 6.07 -0.79 6.70
CA LYS A 95 5.61 -1.88 7.57
C LYS A 95 5.05 -1.36 8.89
N LYS A 96 5.65 -0.32 9.47
CA LYS A 96 5.23 0.26 10.75
C LYS A 96 3.81 0.83 10.67
N VAL A 97 3.49 1.57 9.60
CA VAL A 97 2.15 2.14 9.38
C VAL A 97 1.10 1.03 9.31
N ILE A 98 1.37 -0.06 8.61
CA ILE A 98 0.42 -1.17 8.48
C ILE A 98 0.22 -1.90 9.82
N ASN A 99 1.33 -2.17 10.52
CA ASN A 99 1.29 -2.85 11.81
C ASN A 99 0.61 -2.01 12.90
N SER A 100 0.68 -0.68 12.82
CA SER A 100 -0.06 0.20 13.72
C SER A 100 -1.58 0.07 13.54
N TRP A 101 -2.04 -0.13 12.30
CA TRP A 101 -3.45 -0.26 11.97
C TRP A 101 -4.02 -1.64 12.32
N ASP A 102 -3.29 -2.70 12.00
CA ASP A 102 -3.67 -4.07 12.37
C ASP A 102 -2.44 -4.84 12.86
N PRO A 103 -2.23 -4.90 14.19
CA PRO A 103 -1.09 -5.57 14.81
C PRO A 103 -1.05 -7.09 14.58
N HIS A 104 -2.16 -7.68 14.14
CA HIS A 104 -2.23 -9.11 13.82
C HIS A 104 -1.86 -9.39 12.37
N THR A 105 -1.69 -8.34 11.55
CA THR A 105 -1.12 -8.46 10.21
C THR A 105 0.35 -8.83 10.37
N ASN A 106 0.67 -10.11 10.14
CA ASN A 106 2.06 -10.58 10.08
C ASN A 106 2.70 -10.16 8.75
N MET A 107 2.61 -8.88 8.40
CA MET A 107 3.08 -8.36 7.12
C MET A 107 4.59 -8.24 7.15
N ASN A 108 5.25 -9.19 6.49
CA ASN A 108 6.69 -9.13 6.30
C ASN A 108 7.07 -8.26 5.09
N GLU A 109 6.28 -8.28 4.00
CA GLU A 109 6.57 -7.54 2.76
C GLU A 109 5.32 -7.11 1.95
N TRP A 110 4.32 -7.96 1.73
CA TRP A 110 3.00 -7.58 1.15
C TRP A 110 1.89 -8.54 1.62
N ASP A 111 0.63 -8.10 1.59
CA ASP A 111 -0.55 -8.92 1.89
C ASP A 111 -1.77 -8.43 1.09
N ALA A 112 -2.65 -9.34 0.67
CA ALA A 112 -3.90 -9.00 -0.01
C ALA A 112 -5.06 -9.11 0.98
N ILE A 113 -5.58 -7.97 1.44
CA ILE A 113 -6.72 -7.96 2.35
C ILE A 113 -8.03 -8.01 1.57
N SER A 114 -8.84 -9.02 1.88
CA SER A 114 -10.22 -9.13 1.44
C SER A 114 -11.13 -9.23 2.67
N MET A 115 -11.77 -8.11 2.98
CA MET A 115 -12.85 -8.01 3.97
C MET A 115 -13.98 -7.19 3.36
#